data_AF-A0A2P5F149-F1
#
_entry.id   AF-A0A2P5F149-F1
#
_cell.length_a   1.000
_cell.length_b   1.000
_cell.length_c   1.000
_cell.angle_alpha   90.00
_cell.angle_beta   90.00
_cell.angle_gamma   90.00
#
_symmetry.space_group_name_H-M   'P 1'
#
loop_
_entity.id
_entity.type
_entity.pdbx_description
1 polymer ?
#
loop_
_entity_poly.entity_id
_entity_poly.type
_entity_poly.pdbx_seq_one_letter_code
_entity_poly.pdbx_strand_id
1 'polypeptide(L)'
;MLVVARVTNVWRFRLPLPHLKLHFSSLSQPKLSFQLPYTLDKENHDFLPWLERKAGAQVSSLLSIGKSSYGRALFASKTIRAGDCILRVPYHVQLAPDNLPLEIRALLTNEIGHVAKLASVVILEMKLGEDSDWAPYISRLPQLKEMHSTIFWSENELEMIRQSSLYQETINKQSLVEKEFFSIRQAVERFPEISERITYKDFMHAYALVSSRAWGSTRGESLIPFADFLNHDGNSRAVVLNDDDKLLSEVIADRDYIPGDQVLIRYGKFSNATLSLDFGFTVPFNIHDEVHIQFNIPHHDPLRRMKLEILQRHHVATNKDVLGFISFTDSFTIKEVRSTSEKGKGIPQSLRAFARVLCANSPQELNDLAIEAEQTDGRLARRPLRNISREIEAHQILIARTNQLIEEYEASIKSLVPGNSPLVSETLALRRQMAHELLNGELRVLKSASAWLKNYCTTLTTIGSHL
;
A
#
# COMPACT_ATOMS: atom_id res chain seq x y z
N MET A 1 20.36 18.85 -8.81
CA MET A 1 19.39 19.30 -7.78
C MET A 1 18.35 18.20 -7.63
N LEU A 2 18.61 17.25 -6.75
CA LEU A 2 17.74 16.11 -6.43
C LEU A 2 16.99 16.44 -5.13
N VAL A 3 15.67 16.41 -5.16
CA VAL A 3 14.83 16.57 -3.96
C VAL A 3 14.75 15.20 -3.29
N VAL A 4 15.61 15.03 -2.29
CA VAL A 4 15.54 13.99 -1.26
C VAL A 4 14.29 14.25 -0.43
N ALA A 5 13.34 13.31 -0.44
CA ALA A 5 12.22 13.33 0.49
C ALA A 5 12.76 13.07 1.91
N ARG A 6 12.78 14.14 2.71
CA ARG A 6 13.20 14.17 4.11
C ARG A 6 12.38 13.18 4.94
N VAL A 7 13.00 12.08 5.36
CA VAL A 7 12.63 11.40 6.61
C VAL A 7 13.04 12.34 7.74
N THR A 8 12.07 12.86 8.48
CA THR A 8 12.34 13.79 9.57
C THR A 8 12.78 13.01 10.81
N ASN A 9 14.02 13.28 11.22
CA ASN A 9 14.64 12.89 12.48
C ASN A 9 13.72 13.14 13.69
N VAL A 10 13.57 12.13 14.55
CA VAL A 10 13.23 12.37 15.96
C VAL A 10 14.01 11.39 16.84
N TRP A 11 15.15 11.85 17.38
CA TRP A 11 15.75 11.29 18.60
C TRP A 11 16.11 12.43 19.56
N ARG A 12 15.87 12.15 20.87
CA ARG A 12 16.18 12.92 22.11
C ARG A 12 15.14 14.02 22.43
N PHE A 13 14.51 14.08 23.61
CA PHE A 13 14.93 13.75 24.98
C PHE A 13 13.82 13.09 25.83
N ARG A 14 14.23 12.27 26.81
CA ARG A 14 13.45 11.82 27.97
C ARG A 14 13.25 12.98 28.96
N LEU A 15 12.06 13.06 29.57
CA LEU A 15 11.80 13.23 31.02
C LEU A 15 10.28 13.02 31.30
N PRO A 16 9.87 12.52 32.48
CA PRO A 16 8.54 11.98 32.73
C PRO A 16 7.59 13.01 33.38
N LEU A 17 6.32 13.05 32.96
CA LEU A 17 5.26 13.79 33.65
C LEU A 17 3.92 13.02 33.60
N PRO A 18 3.02 13.24 34.59
CA PRO A 18 2.36 12.16 35.32
C PRO A 18 1.04 11.67 34.73
N HIS A 19 0.70 10.45 35.14
CA HIS A 19 -0.52 9.72 34.83
C HIS A 19 -1.82 10.52 35.10
N LEU A 20 -2.55 10.84 34.05
CA LEU A 20 -4.01 11.04 34.12
C LEU A 20 -4.69 9.79 33.54
N LYS A 21 -5.22 8.96 34.43
CA LYS A 21 -6.12 7.85 34.06
C LYS A 21 -7.46 8.45 33.63
N LEU A 22 -7.69 8.52 32.32
CA LEU A 22 -9.05 8.68 31.78
C LEU A 22 -9.57 7.29 31.42
N HIS A 23 -10.52 6.81 32.22
CA HIS A 23 -11.29 5.61 31.94
C HIS A 23 -12.16 5.85 30.70
N PHE A 24 -11.73 5.33 29.56
CA PHE A 24 -12.61 5.09 28.42
C PHE A 24 -13.07 3.64 28.49
N SER A 25 -14.33 3.44 28.84
CA SER A 25 -15.04 2.18 28.69
C SER A 25 -15.08 1.83 27.19
N SER A 26 -14.21 0.92 26.75
CA SER A 26 -14.24 0.42 25.38
C SER A 26 -15.49 -0.40 25.17
N LEU A 27 -16.34 0.00 24.23
CA LEU A 27 -17.34 -0.88 23.64
C LEU A 27 -16.60 -2.07 23.02
N SER A 28 -16.71 -3.21 23.69
CA SER A 28 -16.16 -4.49 23.28
C SER A 28 -16.78 -4.91 21.95
N GLN A 29 -15.98 -4.89 20.88
CA GLN A 29 -16.31 -5.62 19.66
C GLN A 29 -16.22 -7.13 19.97
N PRO A 30 -17.15 -7.96 19.46
CA PRO A 30 -17.08 -9.40 19.67
C PRO A 30 -15.85 -9.95 18.94
N LYS A 31 -14.91 -10.51 19.72
CA LYS A 31 -13.87 -11.40 19.19
C LYS A 31 -14.56 -12.65 18.63
N LEU A 32 -14.80 -12.71 17.32
CA LEU A 32 -14.96 -14.00 16.65
C LEU A 32 -13.58 -14.65 16.59
N SER A 33 -13.23 -15.41 17.63
CA SER A 33 -12.08 -16.31 17.63
C SER A 33 -12.44 -17.54 16.80
N PHE A 34 -12.31 -17.46 15.48
CA PHE A 34 -12.13 -18.66 14.67
C PHE A 34 -10.68 -19.14 14.86
N GLN A 35 -10.42 -19.90 15.93
CA GLN A 35 -9.19 -20.68 16.06
C GLN A 35 -9.28 -21.85 15.08
N LEU A 36 -8.83 -21.63 13.84
CA LEU A 36 -8.58 -22.71 12.89
C LEU A 36 -7.31 -23.48 13.31
N PRO A 37 -7.19 -24.78 12.98
CA PRO A 37 -6.15 -25.64 13.55
C PRO A 37 -4.75 -25.24 13.09
N TYR A 38 -3.87 -24.92 14.06
CA TYR A 38 -2.43 -24.86 13.86
C TYR A 38 -1.92 -26.23 13.38
N THR A 39 -1.18 -26.25 12.27
CA THR A 39 -0.44 -27.42 11.82
C THR A 39 1.04 -27.10 11.77
N LEU A 40 1.79 -27.81 12.61
CA LEU A 40 3.24 -27.74 12.66
C LEU A 40 3.79 -28.31 11.35
N ASP A 41 4.58 -27.50 10.65
CA ASP A 41 5.06 -27.88 9.33
C ASP A 41 6.29 -28.79 9.47
N LYS A 42 6.05 -30.10 9.37
CA LYS A 42 7.06 -31.16 9.53
C LYS A 42 8.16 -31.12 8.45
N GLU A 43 7.99 -30.33 7.39
CA GLU A 43 8.93 -30.19 6.27
C GLU A 43 10.01 -29.11 6.48
N ASN A 44 10.13 -28.54 7.69
CA ASN A 44 11.03 -27.39 7.95
C ASN A 44 12.17 -27.65 8.95
N HIS A 45 12.51 -28.91 9.23
CA HIS A 45 13.54 -29.23 10.23
C HIS A 45 14.95 -28.75 9.85
N ASP A 46 15.24 -28.57 8.57
CA ASP A 46 16.53 -28.17 8.01
C ASP A 46 16.71 -26.64 7.86
N PHE A 47 15.62 -25.87 7.73
CA PHE A 47 15.69 -24.44 7.41
C PHE A 47 16.37 -23.60 8.50
N LEU A 48 15.84 -23.64 9.73
CA LEU A 48 16.37 -22.79 10.81
C LEU A 48 17.82 -23.19 11.15
N PRO A 49 18.19 -24.48 11.25
CA PRO A 49 19.58 -24.88 11.40
C PRO A 49 20.50 -24.41 10.26
N TRP A 50 20.04 -24.44 9.01
CA TRP A 50 20.79 -23.88 7.88
C TRP A 50 21.00 -22.37 8.06
N LEU A 51 19.95 -21.62 8.37
CA LEU A 51 19.99 -20.18 8.50
C LEU A 51 20.91 -19.76 9.65
N GLU A 52 20.83 -20.43 10.81
CA GLU A 52 21.69 -20.16 11.97
C GLU A 52 23.17 -20.49 11.69
N ARG A 53 23.44 -21.57 10.93
CA ARG A 53 24.80 -21.89 10.49
C ARG A 53 25.35 -20.81 9.55
N LYS A 54 24.56 -20.34 8.59
CA LYS A 54 24.96 -19.25 7.67
C LYS A 54 25.11 -17.92 8.41
N ALA A 55 24.27 -17.66 9.41
CA ALA A 55 24.32 -16.46 10.24
C ALA A 55 25.50 -16.47 11.22
N GLY A 56 25.99 -17.65 11.61
CA GLY A 56 26.98 -17.81 12.67
C GLY A 56 26.42 -17.50 14.07
N ALA A 57 25.09 -17.43 14.20
CA ALA A 57 24.39 -17.08 15.43
C ALA A 57 22.96 -17.62 15.43
N GLN A 58 22.36 -17.76 16.62
CA GLN A 58 20.94 -18.09 16.75
C GLN A 58 20.07 -16.94 16.23
N VAL A 59 19.11 -17.27 15.35
CA VAL A 59 18.19 -16.30 14.76
C VAL A 59 16.96 -16.10 15.65
N SER A 60 16.41 -17.19 16.18
CA SER A 60 15.31 -17.16 17.15
C SER A 60 15.18 -18.48 17.90
N SER A 61 14.87 -18.40 19.19
CA SER A 61 14.46 -19.56 20.01
C SER A 61 13.03 -19.44 20.55
N LEU A 62 12.28 -18.45 20.05
CA LEU A 62 10.93 -18.09 20.49
C LEU A 62 9.85 -18.44 19.45
N LEU A 63 10.25 -18.78 18.23
CA LEU A 63 9.35 -18.97 17.09
C LEU A 63 9.47 -20.37 16.51
N SER A 64 8.39 -20.83 15.88
CA SER A 64 8.30 -22.06 15.10
C SER A 64 7.58 -21.79 13.79
N ILE A 65 7.94 -22.52 12.73
CA ILE A 65 7.31 -22.38 11.42
C ILE A 65 6.07 -23.28 11.36
N GLY A 66 4.96 -22.74 10.89
CA GLY A 66 3.73 -23.48 10.63
C GLY A 66 2.98 -22.93 9.42
N LYS A 67 1.75 -23.39 9.25
CA LYS A 67 0.82 -22.89 8.23
C LYS A 67 -0.40 -22.23 8.88
N SER A 68 -0.85 -21.14 8.29
CA SER A 68 -2.06 -20.39 8.63
C SER A 68 -2.95 -20.26 7.40
N SER A 69 -4.10 -19.57 7.53
CA SER A 69 -4.94 -19.20 6.39
C SER A 69 -4.24 -18.31 5.36
N TYR A 70 -3.14 -17.66 5.73
CA TYR A 70 -2.31 -16.82 4.85
C TYR A 70 -1.10 -17.57 4.27
N GLY A 71 -1.07 -18.90 4.40
CA GLY A 71 0.09 -19.73 4.03
C GLY A 71 1.09 -19.84 5.18
N ARG A 72 2.38 -19.91 4.84
CA ARG A 72 3.48 -20.05 5.82
C ARG A 72 3.43 -18.92 6.86
N ALA A 73 3.63 -19.27 8.12
CA ALA A 73 3.53 -18.34 9.24
C ALA A 73 4.52 -18.70 10.36
N LEU A 74 4.82 -17.73 11.24
CA LEU A 74 5.54 -17.96 12.47
C LEU A 74 4.60 -17.98 13.69
N PHE A 75 4.82 -18.95 14.56
CA PHE A 75 4.06 -19.14 15.79
C PHE A 75 4.99 -19.11 17.00
N ALA A 76 4.52 -18.53 18.09
CA ALA A 76 5.23 -18.54 19.36
C ALA A 76 5.44 -19.98 19.83
N SER A 77 6.69 -20.39 20.04
CA SER A 77 7.03 -21.70 20.62
C SER A 77 7.14 -21.65 22.15
N LYS A 78 7.25 -20.43 22.70
CA LYS A 78 7.31 -20.10 24.13
C LYS A 78 6.49 -18.85 24.38
N THR A 79 6.24 -18.52 25.63
CA THR A 79 5.68 -17.21 25.98
C THR A 79 6.63 -16.10 25.54
N ILE A 80 6.09 -15.09 24.85
CA ILE A 80 6.80 -13.88 24.41
C ILE A 80 6.10 -12.70 25.09
N ARG A 81 6.87 -11.78 25.68
CA ARG A 81 6.35 -10.55 26.28
C ARG A 81 6.54 -9.37 25.34
N ALA A 82 5.66 -8.38 25.48
CA ALA A 82 5.85 -7.10 24.81
C ALA A 82 7.23 -6.50 25.17
N GLY A 83 7.99 -6.11 24.14
CA GLY A 83 9.36 -5.63 24.27
C GLY A 83 10.44 -6.71 24.07
N ASP A 84 10.08 -7.99 24.02
CA ASP A 84 11.04 -9.05 23.70
C ASP A 84 11.49 -8.97 22.24
N CYS A 85 12.78 -9.24 22.00
CA CYS A 85 13.31 -9.40 20.65
C CYS A 85 12.99 -10.81 20.14
N ILE A 86 12.10 -10.92 19.15
CA ILE A 86 11.57 -12.21 18.70
C ILE A 86 12.46 -12.91 17.68
N LEU A 87 13.21 -12.15 16.86
CA LEU A 87 14.20 -12.67 15.93
C LEU A 87 15.27 -11.63 15.59
N ARG A 88 16.44 -12.10 15.17
CA ARG A 88 17.55 -11.31 14.62
C ARG A 88 18.17 -12.00 13.42
N VAL A 89 18.31 -11.28 12.31
CA VAL A 89 18.86 -11.80 11.07
C VAL A 89 19.97 -10.88 10.58
N PRO A 90 21.24 -11.32 10.62
CA PRO A 90 22.37 -10.55 10.08
C PRO A 90 22.19 -10.21 8.60
N TYR A 91 22.70 -9.06 8.16
CA TYR A 91 22.55 -8.61 6.77
C TYR A 91 23.23 -9.57 5.77
N HIS A 92 24.38 -10.18 6.14
CA HIS A 92 25.14 -11.02 5.23
C HIS A 92 24.43 -12.33 4.84
N VAL A 93 23.35 -12.72 5.53
CA VAL A 93 22.52 -13.87 5.14
C VAL A 93 21.27 -13.49 4.35
N GLN A 94 20.96 -12.20 4.24
CA GLN A 94 19.84 -11.69 3.47
C GLN A 94 20.12 -11.80 1.97
N LEU A 95 19.06 -11.92 1.17
CA LEU A 95 19.17 -11.74 -0.28
C LEU A 95 18.97 -10.27 -0.61
N ALA A 96 20.00 -9.63 -1.14
CA ALA A 96 20.06 -8.22 -1.48
C ALA A 96 20.69 -8.04 -2.89
N PRO A 97 20.55 -6.88 -3.54
CA PRO A 97 21.20 -6.60 -4.81
C PRO A 97 22.73 -6.75 -4.79
N ASP A 98 23.34 -6.72 -3.60
CA ASP A 98 24.76 -6.99 -3.38
C ASP A 98 25.19 -8.43 -3.71
N ASN A 99 24.24 -9.37 -3.79
CA ASN A 99 24.50 -10.76 -4.14
C ASN A 99 24.64 -10.97 -5.67
N LEU A 100 24.36 -9.97 -6.49
CA LEU A 100 24.64 -10.06 -7.93
C LEU A 100 26.15 -10.02 -8.21
N PRO A 101 26.63 -10.79 -9.20
CA PRO A 101 27.96 -10.61 -9.77
C PRO A 101 28.20 -9.13 -10.13
N LEU A 102 29.41 -8.64 -9.88
CA LEU A 102 29.79 -7.23 -10.06
C LEU A 102 29.51 -6.75 -11.49
N GLU A 103 29.75 -7.61 -12.46
CA GLU A 103 29.57 -7.37 -13.88
C GLU A 103 28.10 -7.15 -14.24
N ILE A 104 27.20 -7.95 -13.66
CA ILE A 104 25.75 -7.80 -13.86
C ILE A 104 25.26 -6.55 -13.12
N ARG A 105 25.68 -6.37 -11.87
CA ARG A 105 25.29 -5.21 -11.05
C ARG A 105 25.69 -3.89 -11.71
N ALA A 106 26.84 -3.84 -12.38
CA ALA A 106 27.30 -2.66 -13.11
C ALA A 106 26.45 -2.33 -14.35
N LEU A 107 25.77 -3.32 -14.94
CA LEU A 107 24.89 -3.14 -16.11
C LEU A 107 23.46 -2.76 -15.71
N LEU A 108 23.05 -3.06 -14.48
CA LEU A 108 21.73 -2.66 -13.96
C LEU A 108 21.76 -1.18 -13.54
N THR A 109 21.47 -0.30 -14.50
CA THR A 109 21.47 1.16 -14.33
C THR A 109 20.51 1.63 -13.21
N ASN A 110 20.62 2.90 -12.81
CA ASN A 110 19.71 3.50 -11.83
C ASN A 110 18.28 3.72 -12.37
N GLU A 111 18.04 3.44 -13.65
CA GLU A 111 16.70 3.52 -14.26
C GLU A 111 15.85 2.30 -13.94
N ILE A 112 16.48 1.17 -13.59
CA ILE A 112 15.82 -0.06 -13.15
C ILE A 112 15.47 0.08 -11.66
N GLY A 113 14.21 -0.18 -11.29
CA GLY A 113 13.73 -0.10 -9.93
C GLY A 113 14.44 -1.07 -8.99
N HIS A 114 14.48 -0.73 -7.69
CA HIS A 114 15.10 -1.57 -6.66
C HIS A 114 14.47 -2.98 -6.60
N VAL A 115 13.15 -3.06 -6.74
CA VAL A 115 12.40 -4.33 -6.78
C VAL A 115 12.88 -5.20 -7.93
N ALA A 116 13.03 -4.65 -9.13
CA ALA A 116 13.50 -5.38 -10.31
C ALA A 116 14.95 -5.86 -10.18
N LYS A 117 15.82 -5.05 -9.56
CA LYS A 117 17.21 -5.44 -9.24
C LYS A 117 17.26 -6.62 -8.28
N LEU A 118 16.48 -6.58 -7.20
CA LEU A 118 16.43 -7.71 -6.26
C LEU A 118 15.74 -8.94 -6.90
N ALA A 119 14.73 -8.74 -7.75
CA ALA A 119 14.09 -9.83 -8.48
C ALA A 119 15.08 -10.58 -9.39
N SER A 120 16.08 -9.86 -9.92
CA SER A 120 17.18 -10.45 -10.70
C SER A 120 18.07 -11.36 -9.84
N VAL A 121 18.30 -11.02 -8.57
CA VAL A 121 19.00 -11.92 -7.63
C VAL A 121 18.14 -13.17 -7.40
N VAL A 122 16.87 -12.97 -7.05
CA VAL A 122 15.95 -14.07 -6.68
C VAL A 122 15.82 -15.07 -7.82
N ILE A 123 15.65 -14.61 -9.07
CA ILE A 123 15.53 -15.50 -10.22
C ILE A 123 16.85 -16.25 -10.49
N LEU A 124 18.01 -15.62 -10.32
CA LEU A 124 19.30 -16.31 -10.49
C LEU A 124 19.46 -17.43 -9.45
N GLU A 125 19.18 -17.15 -8.19
CA GLU A 125 19.23 -18.16 -7.11
C GLU A 125 18.22 -19.29 -7.34
N MET A 126 17.01 -18.98 -7.84
CA MET A 126 16.05 -20.01 -8.25
C MET A 126 16.57 -20.91 -9.38
N LYS A 127 17.32 -20.35 -10.34
CA LYS A 127 17.86 -21.10 -11.49
C LYS A 127 19.13 -21.90 -11.18
N LEU A 128 19.80 -21.59 -10.08
CA LEU A 128 20.87 -22.42 -9.51
C LEU A 128 20.30 -23.69 -8.86
N GLY A 129 19.05 -23.66 -8.38
CA GLY A 129 18.42 -24.83 -7.76
C GLY A 129 19.19 -25.27 -6.52
N GLU A 130 19.54 -26.56 -6.44
CA GLU A 130 20.31 -27.12 -5.30
C GLU A 130 21.73 -26.57 -5.18
N ASP A 131 22.29 -26.00 -6.26
CA ASP A 131 23.60 -25.34 -6.23
C ASP A 131 23.53 -23.95 -5.58
N SER A 132 22.32 -23.44 -5.29
CA SER A 132 22.14 -22.16 -4.59
C SER A 132 22.49 -22.29 -3.12
N ASP A 133 23.33 -21.37 -2.66
CA ASP A 133 23.61 -21.13 -1.25
C ASP A 133 22.36 -20.80 -0.41
N TRP A 134 21.30 -20.33 -1.07
CA TRP A 134 19.99 -19.99 -0.53
C TRP A 134 18.90 -21.01 -0.90
N ALA A 135 19.23 -22.18 -1.46
CA ALA A 135 18.24 -23.20 -1.84
C ALA A 135 17.25 -23.53 -0.70
N PRO A 136 17.68 -23.66 0.58
CA PRO A 136 16.73 -23.89 1.67
C PRO A 136 15.77 -22.72 1.90
N TYR A 137 16.15 -21.48 1.61
CA TYR A 137 15.25 -20.34 1.69
C TYR A 137 14.34 -20.23 0.47
N ILE A 138 14.91 -20.30 -0.73
CA ILE A 138 14.19 -20.17 -2.00
C ILE A 138 13.09 -21.23 -2.14
N SER A 139 13.36 -22.48 -1.73
CA SER A 139 12.37 -23.57 -1.75
C SER A 139 11.14 -23.32 -0.86
N ARG A 140 11.21 -22.34 0.06
CA ARG A 140 10.15 -22.00 1.03
C ARG A 140 9.37 -20.76 0.66
N LEU A 141 9.80 -20.04 -0.37
CA LEU A 141 9.05 -18.94 -0.96
C LEU A 141 7.79 -19.49 -1.66
N PRO A 142 6.69 -18.71 -1.68
CA PRO A 142 5.48 -19.08 -2.39
C PRO A 142 5.75 -19.42 -3.85
N GLN A 143 5.20 -20.54 -4.31
CA GLN A 143 5.21 -20.92 -5.71
C GLN A 143 4.27 -20.00 -6.49
N LEU A 144 4.49 -19.88 -7.81
CA LEU A 144 3.69 -18.99 -8.66
C LEU A 144 2.17 -19.24 -8.55
N LYS A 145 1.75 -20.49 -8.38
CA LYS A 145 0.33 -20.87 -8.22
C LYS A 145 -0.31 -20.37 -6.92
N GLU A 146 0.51 -20.00 -5.93
CA GLU A 146 0.11 -19.45 -4.63
C GLU A 146 0.10 -17.91 -4.64
N MET A 147 0.45 -17.28 -5.78
CA MET A 147 0.48 -15.82 -5.92
C MET A 147 -0.90 -15.28 -6.35
N HIS A 148 -1.44 -14.37 -5.54
CA HIS A 148 -2.76 -13.78 -5.74
C HIS A 148 -2.73 -12.27 -6.01
N SER A 149 -1.54 -11.68 -6.14
CA SER A 149 -1.37 -10.28 -6.55
C SER A 149 -2.13 -9.99 -7.85
N THR A 150 -2.74 -8.81 -7.96
CA THR A 150 -3.55 -8.43 -9.14
C THR A 150 -2.77 -8.45 -10.44
N ILE A 151 -1.44 -8.35 -10.41
CA ILE A 151 -0.63 -8.48 -11.62
C ILE A 151 -0.82 -9.86 -12.30
N PHE A 152 -1.22 -10.89 -11.55
CA PHE A 152 -1.50 -12.25 -12.07
C PHE A 152 -2.97 -12.51 -12.40
N TRP A 153 -3.84 -11.50 -12.33
CA TRP A 153 -5.25 -11.65 -12.66
C TRP A 153 -5.43 -11.60 -14.17
N SER A 154 -6.31 -12.48 -14.66
CA SER A 154 -6.80 -12.43 -16.04
C SER A 154 -7.65 -11.18 -16.26
N GLU A 155 -7.88 -10.82 -17.53
CA GLU A 155 -8.74 -9.67 -17.88
C GLU A 155 -10.14 -9.77 -17.24
N ASN A 156 -10.73 -10.97 -17.23
CA ASN A 156 -12.04 -11.24 -16.61
C ASN A 156 -12.00 -11.10 -15.08
N GLU A 157 -10.89 -11.46 -14.43
CA GLU A 157 -10.74 -11.25 -12.99
C GLU A 157 -10.55 -9.76 -12.68
N LEU A 158 -9.76 -9.05 -13.49
CA LEU A 158 -9.51 -7.62 -13.31
C LEU A 158 -10.80 -6.80 -13.53
N GLU A 159 -11.69 -7.25 -14.41
CA GLU A 159 -13.01 -6.65 -14.62
C GLU A 159 -13.83 -6.52 -13.32
N MET A 160 -13.64 -7.46 -12.39
CA MET A 160 -14.33 -7.42 -11.09
C MET A 160 -14.04 -6.15 -10.28
N ILE A 161 -12.91 -5.49 -10.56
CA ILE A 161 -12.47 -4.28 -9.85
C ILE A 161 -12.37 -3.06 -10.76
N ARG A 162 -13.02 -3.06 -11.95
CA ARG A 162 -12.98 -1.96 -12.92
C ARG A 162 -13.24 -0.58 -12.31
N GLN A 163 -14.10 -0.51 -11.29
CA GLN A 163 -14.47 0.73 -10.64
C GLN A 163 -13.37 1.30 -9.73
N SER A 164 -12.46 0.47 -9.22
CA SER A 164 -11.34 0.89 -8.37
C SER A 164 -10.18 1.44 -9.21
N SER A 165 -9.42 2.40 -8.66
CA SER A 165 -8.17 2.85 -9.28
C SER A 165 -7.14 1.72 -9.43
N LEU A 166 -7.26 0.68 -8.60
CA LEU A 166 -6.42 -0.51 -8.66
C LEU A 166 -6.46 -1.19 -10.03
N TYR A 167 -7.57 -1.09 -10.78
CA TYR A 167 -7.66 -1.62 -12.14
C TYR A 167 -6.55 -1.05 -13.04
N GLN A 168 -6.45 0.28 -13.10
CA GLN A 168 -5.45 0.95 -13.92
C GLN A 168 -4.05 0.85 -13.31
N GLU A 169 -3.94 0.90 -11.98
CA GLU A 169 -2.65 0.71 -11.28
C GLU A 169 -2.04 -0.67 -11.58
N THR A 170 -2.87 -1.72 -11.65
CA THR A 170 -2.45 -3.08 -12.01
C THR A 170 -1.90 -3.14 -13.44
N ILE A 171 -2.60 -2.55 -14.41
CA ILE A 171 -2.16 -2.49 -15.81
C ILE A 171 -0.83 -1.73 -15.92
N ASN A 172 -0.71 -0.59 -15.23
CA ASN A 172 0.51 0.20 -15.22
C ASN A 172 1.68 -0.58 -14.60
N LYS A 173 1.42 -1.33 -13.52
CA LYS A 173 2.42 -2.18 -12.87
C LYS A 173 2.85 -3.32 -13.79
N GLN A 174 1.93 -3.99 -14.48
CA GLN A 174 2.25 -5.04 -15.46
C GLN A 174 3.15 -4.50 -16.58
N SER A 175 2.82 -3.33 -17.15
CA SER A 175 3.63 -2.69 -18.19
C SER A 175 5.02 -2.27 -17.66
N LEU A 176 5.11 -1.78 -16.43
CA LEU A 176 6.39 -1.46 -15.79
C LEU A 176 7.26 -2.72 -15.63
N VAL A 177 6.70 -3.80 -15.09
CA VAL A 177 7.42 -5.07 -14.88
C VAL A 177 7.92 -5.64 -16.21
N GLU A 178 7.10 -5.57 -17.26
CA GLU A 178 7.50 -5.97 -18.61
C GLU A 178 8.66 -5.11 -19.14
N LYS A 179 8.58 -3.79 -19.01
CA LYS A 179 9.66 -2.87 -19.41
C LYS A 179 10.96 -3.18 -18.66
N GLU A 180 10.90 -3.35 -17.34
CA GLU A 180 12.06 -3.66 -16.51
C GLU A 180 12.65 -5.03 -16.86
N PHE A 181 11.81 -6.01 -17.17
CA PHE A 181 12.25 -7.32 -17.67
C PHE A 181 13.06 -7.19 -18.96
N PHE A 182 12.59 -6.41 -19.93
CA PHE A 182 13.32 -6.19 -21.18
C PHE A 182 14.68 -5.52 -20.93
N SER A 183 14.73 -4.51 -20.06
CA SER A 183 16.00 -3.86 -19.69
C SER A 183 16.98 -4.82 -19.01
N ILE A 184 16.48 -5.68 -18.11
CA ILE A 184 17.32 -6.69 -17.44
C ILE A 184 17.81 -7.73 -18.44
N ARG A 185 16.92 -8.24 -19.30
CA ARG A 185 17.26 -9.23 -20.33
C ARG A 185 18.38 -8.70 -21.23
N GLN A 186 18.28 -7.45 -21.67
CA GLN A 186 19.30 -6.79 -22.46
C GLN A 186 20.63 -6.65 -21.70
N ALA A 187 20.59 -6.29 -20.41
CA ALA A 187 21.78 -6.20 -19.57
C ALA A 187 22.49 -7.56 -19.43
N VAL A 188 21.75 -8.67 -19.37
CA VAL A 188 22.33 -10.02 -19.22
C VAL A 188 22.57 -10.75 -20.54
N GLU A 189 22.35 -10.12 -21.71
CA GLU A 189 22.59 -10.74 -23.03
C GLU A 189 24.03 -11.25 -23.21
N ARG A 190 25.00 -10.59 -22.56
CA ARG A 190 26.42 -10.98 -22.59
C ARG A 190 26.74 -12.22 -21.72
N PHE A 191 25.74 -12.74 -21.01
CA PHE A 191 25.82 -13.92 -20.15
C PHE A 191 24.76 -14.95 -20.62
N PRO A 192 24.99 -15.66 -21.74
CA PRO A 192 24.00 -16.55 -22.35
C PRO A 192 23.47 -17.60 -21.37
N GLU A 193 24.34 -18.12 -20.50
CA GLU A 193 23.99 -19.08 -19.45
C GLU A 193 22.93 -18.57 -18.46
N ILE A 194 22.81 -17.25 -18.30
CA ILE A 194 21.80 -16.57 -17.50
C ILE A 194 20.60 -16.19 -18.36
N SER A 195 20.85 -15.52 -19.49
CA SER A 195 19.82 -14.95 -20.36
C SER A 195 18.86 -16.02 -20.90
N GLU A 196 19.37 -17.20 -21.28
CA GLU A 196 18.57 -18.30 -21.81
C GLU A 196 17.70 -18.99 -20.74
N ARG A 197 18.05 -18.86 -19.45
CA ARG A 197 17.36 -19.51 -18.34
C ARG A 197 16.19 -18.69 -17.79
N ILE A 198 16.09 -17.41 -18.15
CA ILE A 198 15.17 -16.45 -17.55
C ILE A 198 13.99 -16.17 -18.50
N THR A 199 12.77 -16.43 -18.04
CA THR A 199 11.54 -16.09 -18.77
C THR A 199 10.82 -14.89 -18.13
N TYR A 200 9.95 -14.22 -18.88
CA TYR A 200 9.12 -13.14 -18.33
C TYR A 200 8.25 -13.62 -17.17
N LYS A 201 7.69 -14.84 -17.28
CA LYS A 201 6.88 -15.46 -16.23
C LYS A 201 7.66 -15.68 -14.94
N ASP A 202 8.89 -16.16 -15.05
CA ASP A 202 9.79 -16.34 -13.89
C ASP A 202 10.15 -14.99 -13.27
N PHE A 203 10.44 -13.98 -14.10
CA PHE A 203 10.77 -12.64 -13.62
C PHE A 203 9.58 -12.00 -12.90
N MET A 204 8.38 -12.11 -13.46
CA MET A 204 7.16 -11.60 -12.83
C MET A 204 6.88 -12.29 -11.49
N HIS A 205 7.16 -13.60 -11.38
CA HIS A 205 7.10 -14.33 -10.11
C HIS A 205 8.11 -13.79 -9.11
N ALA A 206 9.39 -13.67 -9.48
CA ALA A 206 10.43 -13.11 -8.63
C ALA A 206 10.12 -11.66 -8.22
N TYR A 207 9.61 -10.84 -9.13
CA TYR A 207 9.19 -9.46 -8.87
C TYR A 207 8.08 -9.40 -7.81
N ALA A 208 7.07 -10.28 -7.92
CA ALA A 208 5.99 -10.35 -6.94
C ALA A 208 6.47 -10.86 -5.57
N LEU A 209 7.43 -11.80 -5.54
CA LEU A 209 8.06 -12.24 -4.29
C LEU A 209 8.80 -11.07 -3.62
N VAL A 210 9.55 -10.29 -4.38
CA VAL A 210 10.23 -9.10 -3.85
C VAL A 210 9.23 -8.05 -3.38
N SER A 211 8.21 -7.74 -4.18
CA SER A 211 7.18 -6.73 -3.83
C SER A 211 6.45 -7.08 -2.52
N SER A 212 6.22 -8.37 -2.27
CA SER A 212 5.48 -8.85 -1.10
C SER A 212 6.35 -9.11 0.15
N ARG A 213 7.67 -9.26 -0.01
CA ARG A 213 8.56 -9.81 1.05
C ARG A 213 9.87 -9.04 1.24
N ALA A 214 10.13 -7.99 0.48
CA ALA A 214 11.34 -7.21 0.68
C ALA A 214 11.14 -6.11 1.73
N TRP A 215 12.18 -5.84 2.51
CA TRP A 215 12.25 -4.73 3.43
C TRP A 215 13.33 -3.75 3.00
N GLY A 216 13.01 -2.46 3.06
CA GLY A 216 13.96 -1.39 2.78
C GLY A 216 14.89 -1.12 3.96
N SER A 217 16.17 -0.98 3.67
CA SER A 217 17.22 -0.51 4.59
C SER A 217 17.99 0.66 3.94
N THR A 218 18.96 1.24 4.65
CA THR A 218 19.87 2.22 4.03
C THR A 218 20.76 1.61 2.94
N ARG A 219 20.86 0.27 2.91
CA ARG A 219 21.58 -0.50 1.90
C ARG A 219 20.72 -0.94 0.71
N GLY A 220 19.44 -0.55 0.70
CA GLY A 220 18.47 -0.96 -0.32
C GLY A 220 17.48 -2.00 0.19
N GLU A 221 16.74 -2.60 -0.75
CA GLU A 221 15.75 -3.63 -0.47
C GLU A 221 16.42 -5.00 -0.32
N SER A 222 15.98 -5.79 0.65
CA SER A 222 16.43 -7.17 0.83
C SER A 222 15.29 -8.08 1.24
N LEU A 223 15.36 -9.34 0.82
CA LEU A 223 14.58 -10.42 1.42
C LEU A 223 15.31 -10.90 2.68
N ILE A 224 14.60 -10.94 3.79
CA ILE A 224 15.16 -11.27 5.11
C ILE A 224 14.64 -12.66 5.50
N PRO A 225 15.43 -13.74 5.29
CA PRO A 225 14.98 -15.10 5.57
C PRO A 225 14.46 -15.22 7.00
N PHE A 226 13.38 -15.99 7.18
CA PHE A 226 12.65 -16.18 8.43
C PHE A 226 11.81 -14.98 8.86
N ALA A 227 12.31 -13.74 8.77
CA ALA A 227 11.50 -12.56 9.09
C ALA A 227 10.32 -12.39 8.11
N ASP A 228 10.52 -12.75 6.84
CA ASP A 228 9.49 -12.70 5.80
C ASP A 228 8.37 -13.75 5.94
N PHE A 229 8.46 -14.63 6.95
CA PHE A 229 7.38 -15.57 7.31
C PHE A 229 6.40 -15.00 8.34
N LEU A 230 6.64 -13.80 8.88
CA LEU A 230 5.71 -13.11 9.76
C LEU A 230 4.58 -12.49 8.93
N ASN A 231 3.32 -12.79 9.25
CA ASN A 231 2.17 -12.27 8.53
C ASN A 231 1.71 -10.89 9.02
N HIS A 232 0.82 -10.26 8.24
CA HIS A 232 0.33 -8.91 8.46
C HIS A 232 -0.79 -8.81 9.53
N ASP A 233 -0.65 -7.88 10.48
CA ASP A 233 -1.72 -7.28 11.27
C ASP A 233 -1.64 -5.75 11.18
N GLY A 234 -2.66 -5.12 10.59
CA GLY A 234 -2.73 -3.66 10.45
C GLY A 234 -2.75 -2.91 11.78
N ASN A 235 -3.16 -3.57 12.87
CA ASN A 235 -3.16 -3.02 14.23
C ASN A 235 -1.83 -3.25 14.96
N SER A 236 -0.90 -4.04 14.39
CA SER A 236 0.41 -4.26 14.98
C SER A 236 1.28 -2.99 14.92
N ARG A 237 2.05 -2.82 15.99
CA ARG A 237 3.15 -1.84 16.05
C ARG A 237 4.50 -2.51 15.81
N ALA A 238 4.57 -3.84 15.86
CA ALA A 238 5.77 -4.57 15.51
C ALA A 238 6.03 -4.43 14.00
N VAL A 239 7.27 -4.15 13.66
CA VAL A 239 7.77 -4.01 12.28
C VAL A 239 9.15 -4.64 12.23
N VAL A 240 9.65 -4.94 11.04
CA VAL A 240 11.07 -5.26 10.88
C VAL A 240 11.87 -3.97 11.02
N LEU A 241 12.83 -3.98 11.94
CA LEU A 241 13.77 -2.91 12.20
C LEU A 241 15.11 -3.27 11.60
N ASN A 242 15.80 -2.30 11.02
CA ASN A 242 17.17 -2.45 10.53
C ASN A 242 18.12 -1.65 11.42
N ASP A 243 19.14 -2.32 11.95
CA ASP A 243 20.25 -1.73 12.67
C ASP A 243 21.48 -1.74 11.75
N ASP A 244 21.75 -0.59 11.13
CA ASP A 244 22.82 -0.45 10.15
C ASP A 244 24.22 -0.53 10.80
N ASP A 245 24.34 -0.10 12.06
CA ASP A 245 25.61 -0.15 12.80
C ASP A 245 25.99 -1.60 13.10
N LYS A 246 25.00 -2.42 13.48
CA LYS A 246 25.19 -3.86 13.74
C LYS A 246 25.00 -4.75 12.51
N LEU A 247 24.61 -4.16 11.37
CA LEU A 247 24.28 -4.88 10.13
C LEU A 247 23.31 -6.04 10.38
N LEU A 248 22.20 -5.79 11.06
CA LEU A 248 21.18 -6.80 11.33
C LEU A 248 19.77 -6.26 11.22
N SER A 249 18.83 -7.15 10.95
CA SER A 249 17.40 -6.89 11.04
C SER A 249 16.83 -7.57 12.28
N GLU A 250 15.97 -6.89 13.03
CA GLU A 250 15.32 -7.44 14.21
C GLU A 250 13.83 -7.13 14.24
N VAL A 251 13.08 -7.94 14.98
CA VAL A 251 11.66 -7.67 15.26
C VAL A 251 11.47 -7.69 16.77
N ILE A 252 10.81 -6.67 17.29
CA ILE A 252 10.45 -6.54 18.71
C ILE A 252 8.95 -6.75 18.86
N ALA A 253 8.54 -7.61 19.79
CA ALA A 253 7.14 -7.86 20.08
C ALA A 253 6.44 -6.60 20.61
N ASP A 254 5.28 -6.27 20.05
CA ASP A 254 4.48 -5.12 20.48
C ASP A 254 3.40 -5.47 21.52
N ARG A 255 3.22 -6.78 21.77
CA ARG A 255 2.23 -7.41 22.65
C ARG A 255 2.74 -8.77 23.15
N ASP A 256 2.03 -9.33 24.13
CA ASP A 256 2.31 -10.66 24.65
C ASP A 256 1.74 -11.74 23.73
N TYR A 257 2.45 -12.88 23.63
CA TYR A 257 2.03 -14.08 22.91
C TYR A 257 2.19 -15.30 23.82
N ILE A 258 1.23 -16.23 23.79
CA ILE A 258 1.35 -17.55 24.41
C ILE A 258 1.79 -18.59 23.37
N PRO A 259 2.38 -19.73 23.79
CA PRO A 259 2.75 -20.79 22.85
C PRO A 259 1.57 -21.20 21.96
N GLY A 260 1.81 -21.28 20.66
CA GLY A 260 0.80 -21.57 19.64
C GLY A 260 0.13 -20.33 19.02
N ASP A 261 0.31 -19.13 19.57
CA ASP A 261 -0.17 -17.90 18.94
C ASP A 261 0.63 -17.60 17.67
N GLN A 262 -0.05 -17.16 16.62
CA GLN A 262 0.62 -16.63 15.43
C GLN A 262 1.22 -15.26 15.77
N VAL A 263 2.49 -15.07 15.45
CA VAL A 263 3.20 -13.81 15.66
C VAL A 263 3.07 -12.97 14.38
N LEU A 264 2.54 -11.75 14.54
CA LEU A 264 2.16 -10.87 13.44
C LEU A 264 2.89 -9.53 13.52
N ILE A 265 3.25 -8.99 12.36
CA ILE A 265 3.84 -7.67 12.22
C ILE A 265 2.99 -6.79 11.33
N ARG A 266 3.25 -5.49 11.30
CA ARG A 266 2.65 -4.59 10.33
C ARG A 266 3.60 -4.35 9.17
N TYR A 267 3.23 -4.82 7.97
CA TYR A 267 3.96 -4.52 6.73
C TYR A 267 3.95 -3.02 6.41
N GLY A 268 2.81 -2.37 6.62
CA GLY A 268 2.61 -0.94 6.43
C GLY A 268 1.18 -0.55 6.76
N LYS A 269 0.88 0.76 6.64
CA LYS A 269 -0.49 1.28 6.75
C LYS A 269 -1.13 1.30 5.36
N PHE A 270 -1.31 0.11 4.81
CA PHE A 270 -1.69 -0.12 3.42
C PHE A 270 -3.19 -0.32 3.26
N SER A 271 -3.77 0.27 2.22
CA SER A 271 -5.15 0.02 1.81
C SER A 271 -5.28 -1.38 1.21
N ASN A 272 -6.52 -1.88 1.08
CA ASN A 272 -6.75 -3.13 0.34
C ASN A 272 -6.29 -3.05 -1.12
N ALA A 273 -6.19 -1.86 -1.73
CA ALA A 273 -5.62 -1.69 -3.06
C ALA A 273 -4.13 -2.07 -3.09
N THR A 274 -3.32 -1.50 -2.18
CA THR A 274 -1.90 -1.83 -2.06
C THR A 274 -1.69 -3.29 -1.62
N LEU A 275 -2.48 -3.79 -0.66
CA LEU A 275 -2.37 -5.19 -0.23
C LEU A 275 -2.69 -6.17 -1.37
N SER A 276 -3.68 -5.85 -2.20
CA SER A 276 -4.02 -6.66 -3.38
C SER A 276 -2.95 -6.60 -4.45
N LEU A 277 -2.37 -5.41 -4.72
CA LEU A 277 -1.37 -5.23 -5.76
C LEU A 277 -0.03 -5.86 -5.38
N ASP A 278 0.51 -5.56 -4.20
CA ASP A 278 1.89 -5.92 -3.86
C ASP A 278 1.99 -7.24 -3.09
N PHE A 279 0.95 -7.63 -2.34
CA PHE A 279 0.99 -8.79 -1.43
C PHE A 279 0.04 -9.92 -1.83
N GLY A 280 -1.00 -9.64 -2.62
CA GLY A 280 -1.97 -10.64 -3.05
C GLY A 280 -2.96 -11.07 -1.98
N PHE A 281 -3.33 -10.18 -1.06
CA PHE A 281 -4.43 -10.44 -0.13
C PHE A 281 -5.18 -9.14 0.20
N THR A 282 -6.35 -9.28 0.81
CA THR A 282 -7.11 -8.18 1.42
C THR A 282 -7.37 -8.49 2.88
N VAL A 283 -7.68 -7.47 3.67
CA VAL A 283 -8.16 -7.66 5.05
C VAL A 283 -9.58 -7.11 5.20
N PRO A 284 -10.45 -7.82 5.93
CA PRO A 284 -11.81 -7.37 6.16
C PRO A 284 -11.80 -6.10 7.00
N PHE A 285 -12.64 -5.12 6.64
CA PHE A 285 -12.79 -3.85 7.35
C PHE A 285 -11.44 -3.13 7.57
N ASN A 286 -10.63 -3.01 6.51
CA ASN A 286 -9.32 -2.38 6.60
C ASN A 286 -9.43 -0.89 6.95
N ILE A 287 -8.92 -0.51 8.13
CA ILE A 287 -8.95 0.87 8.62
C ILE A 287 -8.02 1.84 7.85
N HIS A 288 -7.24 1.30 6.91
CA HIS A 288 -6.33 2.03 6.03
C HIS A 288 -6.85 2.13 4.59
N ASP A 289 -8.06 1.65 4.31
CA ASP A 289 -8.69 1.84 3.02
C ASP A 289 -8.78 3.32 2.64
N GLU A 290 -8.59 3.57 1.36
CA GLU A 290 -8.65 4.87 0.72
C GLU A 290 -9.22 4.71 -0.68
N VAL A 291 -9.74 5.80 -1.25
CA VAL A 291 -10.33 5.81 -2.60
C VAL A 291 -9.81 7.02 -3.36
N HIS A 292 -9.51 6.84 -4.64
CA HIS A 292 -9.13 7.92 -5.53
C HIS A 292 -10.36 8.51 -6.21
N ILE A 293 -10.56 9.82 -6.08
CA ILE A 293 -11.58 10.54 -6.82
C ILE A 293 -10.92 11.45 -7.85
N GLN A 294 -11.29 11.27 -9.11
CA GLN A 294 -10.83 12.11 -10.21
C GLN A 294 -11.87 13.19 -10.54
N PHE A 295 -11.37 14.40 -10.79
CA PHE A 295 -12.15 15.50 -11.33
C PHE A 295 -11.48 16.11 -12.56
N ASN A 296 -12.31 16.57 -13.48
CA ASN A 296 -11.90 17.31 -14.68
C ASN A 296 -12.60 18.66 -14.71
N ILE A 297 -11.90 19.69 -15.21
CA ILE A 297 -12.55 20.96 -15.55
C ILE A 297 -13.32 20.74 -16.86
N PRO A 298 -14.65 20.98 -16.91
CA PRO A 298 -15.45 20.77 -18.11
C PRO A 298 -14.87 21.52 -19.31
N HIS A 299 -14.83 20.87 -20.48
CA HIS A 299 -14.25 21.46 -21.70
C HIS A 299 -14.96 22.75 -22.15
N HIS A 300 -16.25 22.86 -21.84
CA HIS A 300 -17.12 23.99 -22.18
C HIS A 300 -17.19 25.06 -21.07
N ASP A 301 -16.40 24.93 -19.99
CA ASP A 301 -16.33 25.96 -18.95
C ASP A 301 -15.72 27.25 -19.54
N PRO A 302 -16.42 28.40 -19.51
CA PRO A 302 -15.94 29.64 -20.10
C PRO A 302 -14.65 30.17 -19.44
N LEU A 303 -14.40 29.77 -18.20
CA LEU A 303 -13.20 30.12 -17.42
C LEU A 303 -12.17 28.99 -17.41
N ARG A 304 -12.34 27.93 -18.21
CA ARG A 304 -11.48 26.75 -18.23
C ARG A 304 -10.00 27.11 -18.26
N ARG A 305 -9.58 27.99 -19.19
CA ARG A 305 -8.18 28.39 -19.33
C ARG A 305 -7.64 29.00 -18.04
N MET A 306 -8.39 29.93 -17.43
CA MET A 306 -7.97 30.59 -16.20
C MET A 306 -7.92 29.61 -15.02
N LYS A 307 -8.89 28.69 -14.91
CA LYS A 307 -8.91 27.65 -13.88
C LYS A 307 -7.70 26.71 -14.02
N LEU A 308 -7.33 26.31 -15.23
CA LEU A 308 -6.14 25.47 -15.43
C LEU A 308 -4.84 26.22 -15.10
N GLU A 309 -4.72 27.49 -15.49
CA GLU A 309 -3.54 28.31 -15.22
C GLU A 309 -3.33 28.54 -13.73
N ILE A 310 -4.39 28.85 -12.97
CA ILE A 310 -4.28 29.08 -11.52
C ILE A 310 -4.00 27.77 -10.79
N LEU A 311 -4.61 26.65 -11.20
CA LEU A 311 -4.29 25.34 -10.63
C LEU A 311 -2.84 24.99 -10.93
N GLN A 312 -2.34 25.15 -12.16
CA GLN A 312 -0.93 24.91 -12.50
C GLN A 312 0.04 25.73 -11.66
N ARG A 313 -0.25 27.03 -11.46
CA ARG A 313 0.63 27.93 -10.72
C ARG A 313 0.75 27.57 -9.25
N HIS A 314 -0.33 27.07 -8.66
CA HIS A 314 -0.44 26.82 -7.22
C HIS A 314 -0.46 25.32 -6.84
N HIS A 315 -0.40 24.41 -7.80
CA HIS A 315 -0.23 22.98 -7.55
C HIS A 315 1.24 22.64 -7.31
N VAL A 316 1.45 21.81 -6.29
CA VAL A 316 2.73 21.13 -6.05
C VAL A 316 2.72 19.82 -6.84
N ALA A 317 3.30 19.88 -8.04
CA ALA A 317 3.66 18.78 -8.95
C ALA A 317 2.53 17.91 -9.57
N THR A 318 2.49 17.86 -10.89
CA THR A 318 1.88 16.76 -11.67
C THR A 318 2.79 16.34 -12.83
N ASN A 319 2.79 15.03 -13.09
CA ASN A 319 3.54 14.38 -14.16
C ASN A 319 3.12 14.93 -15.54
N LYS A 320 4.11 15.20 -16.39
CA LYS A 320 3.89 15.55 -17.79
C LYS A 320 3.58 14.26 -18.56
N ASP A 321 2.37 14.13 -19.11
CA ASP A 321 2.10 13.11 -20.12
C ASP A 321 2.85 13.42 -21.42
N VAL A 322 3.37 12.36 -22.06
CA VAL A 322 4.32 12.36 -23.19
C VAL A 322 3.69 12.87 -24.51
N LEU A 323 2.43 13.29 -24.54
CA LEU A 323 1.70 13.60 -25.77
C LEU A 323 1.24 15.06 -25.93
N GLY A 324 1.68 16.00 -25.08
CA GLY A 324 1.44 17.44 -25.31
C GLY A 324 -0.02 17.89 -25.19
N PHE A 325 -0.96 16.99 -24.91
CA PHE A 325 -2.30 17.32 -24.47
C PHE A 325 -2.30 17.44 -22.95
N ILE A 326 -2.54 18.64 -22.47
CA ILE A 326 -2.66 18.90 -21.04
C ILE A 326 -4.06 18.46 -20.59
N SER A 327 -4.27 17.16 -20.40
CA SER A 327 -5.42 16.63 -19.70
C SER A 327 -5.16 16.75 -18.20
N PHE A 328 -5.66 17.82 -17.58
CA PHE A 328 -5.64 17.95 -16.12
C PHE A 328 -6.76 17.10 -15.52
N THR A 329 -6.45 15.84 -15.25
CA THR A 329 -7.23 15.01 -14.34
C THR A 329 -6.59 15.10 -12.98
N ASP A 330 -7.13 15.94 -12.10
CA ASP A 330 -6.65 15.98 -10.71
C ASP A 330 -7.27 14.79 -9.95
N SER A 331 -6.40 13.91 -9.46
CA SER A 331 -6.77 12.75 -8.65
C SER A 331 -6.54 13.06 -7.17
N PHE A 332 -7.55 12.82 -6.34
CA PHE A 332 -7.52 13.08 -4.92
C PHE A 332 -7.75 11.79 -4.13
N THR A 333 -6.83 11.45 -3.24
CA THR A 333 -6.97 10.32 -2.31
C THR A 333 -7.80 10.73 -1.10
N ILE A 334 -8.93 10.06 -0.87
CA ILE A 334 -9.78 10.23 0.31
C ILE A 334 -9.59 9.02 1.22
N LYS A 335 -9.46 9.28 2.52
CA LYS A 335 -9.47 8.25 3.57
C LYS A 335 -10.76 8.35 4.38
N GLU A 336 -11.09 7.28 5.09
CA GLU A 336 -12.31 7.23 5.91
C GLU A 336 -12.39 8.39 6.91
N VAL A 337 -13.52 9.12 6.88
CA VAL A 337 -13.76 10.28 7.74
C VAL A 337 -14.43 9.81 9.05
N ARG A 338 -13.62 9.69 10.12
CA ARG A 338 -14.05 9.09 11.40
C ARG A 338 -14.91 10.00 12.30
N SER A 339 -14.95 11.30 12.03
CA SER A 339 -15.77 12.25 12.80
C SER A 339 -16.56 13.11 11.84
N THR A 340 -17.89 13.04 11.94
CA THR A 340 -18.80 13.97 11.30
C THR A 340 -18.81 15.34 12.00
N SER A 341 -18.35 15.41 13.26
CA SER A 341 -18.20 16.67 14.00
C SER A 341 -17.03 17.52 13.49
N GLU A 342 -17.17 18.85 13.55
CA GLU A 342 -16.21 19.86 13.04
C GLU A 342 -14.77 19.69 13.56
N LYS A 343 -14.57 18.98 14.68
CA LYS A 343 -13.25 18.77 15.31
C LYS A 343 -12.45 17.60 14.73
N GLY A 344 -12.99 16.89 13.74
CA GLY A 344 -12.32 15.80 13.03
C GLY A 344 -11.58 16.23 11.75
N LYS A 345 -10.63 15.41 11.28
CA LYS A 345 -10.08 15.55 9.92
C LYS A 345 -11.15 15.14 8.91
N GLY A 346 -11.74 16.12 8.21
CA GLY A 346 -12.65 15.90 7.07
C GLY A 346 -11.93 15.45 5.80
N ILE A 347 -12.57 15.63 4.64
CA ILE A 347 -11.96 15.33 3.33
C ILE A 347 -10.71 16.22 3.06
N PRO A 348 -9.83 15.83 2.11
CA PRO A 348 -8.61 16.57 1.82
C PRO A 348 -8.87 18.05 1.54
N GLN A 349 -8.00 18.91 2.10
CA GLN A 349 -8.11 20.35 1.87
C GLN A 349 -7.90 20.73 0.41
N SER A 350 -6.98 20.05 -0.29
CA SER A 350 -6.73 20.24 -1.72
C SER A 350 -7.98 19.96 -2.55
N LEU A 351 -8.75 18.93 -2.19
CA LEU A 351 -10.01 18.60 -2.86
C LEU A 351 -11.07 19.70 -2.67
N ARG A 352 -11.20 20.25 -1.46
CA ARG A 352 -12.10 21.39 -1.20
C ARG A 352 -11.67 22.65 -1.95
N ALA A 353 -10.36 22.93 -1.96
CA ALA A 353 -9.79 24.05 -2.71
C ALA A 353 -10.08 23.93 -4.21
N PHE A 354 -9.88 22.74 -4.78
CA PHE A 354 -10.20 22.45 -6.16
C PHE A 354 -11.69 22.66 -6.46
N ALA A 355 -12.59 22.21 -5.58
CA ALA A 355 -14.03 22.44 -5.73
C ALA A 355 -14.40 23.94 -5.74
N ARG A 356 -13.73 24.77 -4.93
CA ARG A 356 -13.92 26.24 -4.93
C ARG A 356 -13.48 26.87 -6.25
N VAL A 357 -12.37 26.39 -6.83
CA VAL A 357 -11.92 26.82 -8.17
C VAL A 357 -12.90 26.39 -9.24
N LEU A 358 -13.42 25.17 -9.18
CA LEU A 358 -14.46 24.70 -10.11
C LEU A 358 -15.73 25.53 -10.02
N CYS A 359 -16.17 25.88 -8.80
CA CYS A 359 -17.38 26.65 -8.57
C CYS A 359 -17.27 28.10 -9.10
N ALA A 360 -16.06 28.67 -9.15
CA ALA A 360 -15.85 30.06 -9.59
C ALA A 360 -16.48 30.35 -10.96
N ASN A 361 -17.27 31.42 -11.03
CA ASN A 361 -18.08 31.79 -12.20
C ASN A 361 -17.68 33.14 -12.82
N SER A 362 -16.72 33.85 -12.20
CA SER A 362 -16.16 35.08 -12.72
C SER A 362 -14.63 35.10 -12.64
N PRO A 363 -13.96 35.85 -13.52
CA PRO A 363 -12.52 36.11 -13.41
C PRO A 363 -12.12 36.72 -12.07
N GLN A 364 -12.98 37.56 -11.47
CA GLN A 364 -12.70 38.21 -10.21
C GLN A 364 -12.60 37.21 -9.05
N GLU A 365 -13.53 36.25 -8.96
CA GLU A 365 -13.47 35.22 -7.92
C GLU A 365 -12.18 34.39 -8.02
N LEU A 366 -11.73 34.05 -9.24
CA LEU A 366 -10.46 33.34 -9.43
C LEU A 366 -9.27 34.18 -9.00
N ASN A 367 -9.27 35.48 -9.32
CA ASN A 367 -8.23 36.41 -8.88
C ASN A 367 -8.20 36.55 -7.35
N ASP A 368 -9.35 36.60 -6.70
CA ASP A 368 -9.44 36.67 -5.23
C ASP A 368 -8.83 35.42 -4.58
N LEU A 369 -9.04 34.24 -5.16
CA LEU A 369 -8.40 32.99 -4.72
C LEU A 369 -6.88 33.02 -4.90
N ALA A 370 -6.39 33.59 -6.01
CA ALA A 370 -4.95 33.76 -6.24
C ALA A 370 -4.32 34.71 -5.23
N ILE A 371 -4.99 35.84 -4.95
CA ILE A 371 -4.56 36.84 -3.97
C ILE A 371 -4.50 36.22 -2.57
N GLU A 372 -5.49 35.41 -2.17
CA GLU A 372 -5.45 34.68 -0.90
C GLU A 372 -4.21 33.79 -0.81
N ALA A 373 -3.89 33.04 -1.88
CA ALA A 373 -2.72 32.18 -1.92
C ALA A 373 -1.41 32.98 -1.74
N GLU A 374 -1.25 34.08 -2.47
CA GLU A 374 -0.07 34.95 -2.39
C GLU A 374 0.12 35.57 -1.00
N GLN A 375 -0.98 35.89 -0.32
CA GLN A 375 -0.97 36.48 1.03
C GLN A 375 -0.79 35.45 2.15
N THR A 376 -0.81 34.15 1.85
CA THR A 376 -0.74 33.08 2.85
C THR A 376 0.47 32.19 2.64
N ASP A 377 0.30 30.88 2.46
CA ASP A 377 1.37 29.90 2.30
C ASP A 377 1.55 29.45 0.85
N GLY A 378 1.03 30.23 -0.11
CA GLY A 378 1.07 29.95 -1.54
C GLY A 378 0.01 28.95 -2.02
N ARG A 379 -0.76 28.33 -1.11
CA ARG A 379 -1.76 27.30 -1.46
C ARG A 379 -3.11 27.92 -1.81
N LEU A 380 -3.64 27.51 -2.95
CA LEU A 380 -4.88 28.03 -3.50
C LEU A 380 -6.11 27.67 -2.66
N ALA A 381 -7.03 28.63 -2.51
CA ALA A 381 -8.37 28.44 -1.96
C ALA A 381 -8.40 27.63 -0.65
N ARG A 382 -7.47 27.94 0.27
CA ARG A 382 -7.26 27.21 1.53
C ARG A 382 -8.46 27.42 2.47
N ARG A 383 -8.94 28.65 2.57
CA ARG A 383 -10.02 29.06 3.48
C ARG A 383 -11.40 28.87 2.85
N PRO A 384 -12.46 28.66 3.65
CA PRO A 384 -13.84 28.74 3.16
C PRO A 384 -14.11 30.07 2.45
N LEU A 385 -14.90 30.04 1.38
CA LEU A 385 -15.31 31.26 0.69
C LEU A 385 -16.13 32.14 1.65
N ARG A 386 -15.92 33.46 1.57
CA ARG A 386 -16.69 34.44 2.38
C ARG A 386 -18.18 34.39 2.07
N ASN A 387 -18.54 34.12 0.81
CA ASN A 387 -19.91 33.92 0.40
C ASN A 387 -20.32 32.46 0.73
N ILE A 388 -21.16 32.30 1.75
CA ILE A 388 -21.63 31.00 2.24
C ILE A 388 -22.35 30.21 1.14
N SER A 389 -23.18 30.85 0.32
CA SER A 389 -23.89 30.18 -0.77
C SER A 389 -22.93 29.60 -1.80
N ARG A 390 -21.85 30.32 -2.14
CA ARG A 390 -20.80 29.84 -3.06
C ARG A 390 -19.97 28.71 -2.45
N GLU A 391 -19.69 28.77 -1.14
CA GLU A 391 -19.01 27.67 -0.43
C GLU A 391 -19.86 26.39 -0.45
N ILE A 392 -21.18 26.50 -0.23
CA ILE A 392 -22.12 25.38 -0.32
C ILE A 392 -22.17 24.83 -1.74
N GLU A 393 -22.26 25.69 -2.75
CA GLU A 393 -22.27 25.29 -4.17
C GLU A 393 -21.00 24.50 -4.55
N ALA A 394 -19.83 24.96 -4.12
CA ALA A 394 -18.57 24.22 -4.31
C ALA A 394 -18.63 22.81 -3.69
N HIS A 395 -19.19 22.67 -2.49
CA HIS A 395 -19.31 21.36 -1.82
C HIS A 395 -20.43 20.49 -2.42
N GLN A 396 -21.46 21.08 -3.03
CA GLN A 396 -22.48 20.34 -3.79
C GLN A 396 -21.88 19.62 -5.01
N ILE A 397 -20.89 20.21 -5.68
CA ILE A 397 -20.14 19.54 -6.77
C ILE A 397 -19.48 18.25 -6.25
N LEU A 398 -18.86 18.32 -5.06
CA LEU A 398 -18.23 17.16 -4.43
C LEU A 398 -19.27 16.11 -4.01
N ILE A 399 -20.41 16.53 -3.46
CA ILE A 399 -21.51 15.63 -3.08
C ILE A 399 -22.04 14.89 -4.31
N ALA A 400 -22.29 15.59 -5.41
CA ALA A 400 -22.80 15.00 -6.65
C ALA A 400 -21.85 13.92 -7.17
N ARG A 401 -20.56 14.23 -7.30
CA ARG A 401 -19.56 13.26 -7.77
C ARG A 401 -19.39 12.08 -6.81
N THR A 402 -19.39 12.33 -5.50
CA THR A 402 -19.25 11.27 -4.50
C THR A 402 -20.47 10.33 -4.51
N ASN A 403 -21.69 10.86 -4.64
CA ASN A 403 -22.90 10.04 -4.72
C ASN A 403 -22.95 9.22 -6.01
N GLN A 404 -22.55 9.81 -7.14
CA GLN A 404 -22.41 9.07 -8.41
C GLN A 404 -21.46 7.88 -8.25
N LEU A 405 -20.27 8.10 -7.66
CA LEU A 405 -19.34 7.01 -7.38
C LEU A 405 -19.95 5.96 -6.44
N ILE A 406 -20.65 6.36 -5.38
CA ILE A 406 -21.35 5.42 -4.49
C ILE A 406 -22.29 4.50 -5.29
N GLU A 407 -23.08 5.05 -6.20
CA GLU A 407 -24.00 4.27 -7.05
C GLU A 407 -23.24 3.31 -7.97
N GLU A 408 -22.17 3.77 -8.62
CA GLU A 408 -21.31 2.97 -9.50
C GLU A 408 -20.67 1.79 -8.73
N TYR A 409 -20.14 2.04 -7.54
CA TYR A 409 -19.58 1.00 -6.66
C TYR A 409 -20.63 0.01 -6.18
N GLU A 410 -21.81 0.48 -5.77
CA GLU A 410 -22.91 -0.39 -5.34
C GLU A 410 -23.40 -1.29 -6.48
N ALA A 411 -23.45 -0.78 -7.71
CA ALA A 411 -23.78 -1.58 -8.89
C ALA A 411 -22.69 -2.63 -9.18
N SER A 412 -21.42 -2.23 -9.13
CA SER A 412 -20.29 -3.14 -9.32
C SER A 412 -20.29 -4.27 -8.29
N ILE A 413 -20.46 -3.97 -7.00
CA ILE A 413 -20.52 -4.98 -5.93
C ILE A 413 -21.70 -5.95 -6.12
N LYS A 414 -22.88 -5.45 -6.52
CA LYS A 414 -24.05 -6.31 -6.83
C LYS A 414 -23.77 -7.26 -8.00
N SER A 415 -22.96 -6.84 -8.97
CA SER A 415 -22.58 -7.68 -10.12
C SER A 415 -21.60 -8.81 -9.77
N LEU A 416 -20.89 -8.70 -8.64
CA LEU A 416 -19.95 -9.72 -8.17
C LEU A 416 -20.63 -10.93 -7.51
N VAL A 417 -21.95 -10.87 -7.27
CA VAL A 417 -22.70 -11.96 -6.64
C VAL A 417 -22.62 -13.20 -7.53
N PRO A 418 -22.32 -14.39 -6.99
CA PRO A 418 -22.10 -15.57 -7.79
C PRO A 418 -23.33 -15.89 -8.66
N GLY A 419 -23.15 -15.97 -9.97
CA GLY A 419 -23.97 -16.90 -10.75
C GLY A 419 -23.76 -18.29 -10.17
N ASN A 420 -24.83 -19.08 -10.01
CA ASN A 420 -24.81 -20.47 -9.52
C ASN A 420 -24.03 -21.38 -10.50
N SER A 421 -22.71 -21.18 -10.62
CA SER A 421 -21.81 -22.02 -11.40
C SER A 421 -21.20 -23.06 -10.45
N PRO A 422 -21.47 -24.36 -10.64
CA PRO A 422 -21.01 -25.41 -9.75
C PRO A 422 -19.48 -25.67 -9.77
N LEU A 423 -18.71 -24.92 -10.57
CA LEU A 423 -17.29 -25.19 -10.83
C LEU A 423 -16.46 -23.89 -10.84
N VAL A 424 -16.43 -23.17 -9.72
CA VAL A 424 -15.49 -22.05 -9.51
C VAL A 424 -14.22 -22.60 -8.89
N SER A 425 -13.07 -22.40 -9.56
CA SER A 425 -11.74 -22.71 -8.99
C SER A 425 -11.54 -21.99 -7.65
N GLU A 426 -10.91 -22.63 -6.66
CA GLU A 426 -10.59 -22.04 -5.36
C GLU A 426 -9.86 -20.69 -5.50
N THR A 427 -8.95 -20.57 -6.47
CA THR A 427 -8.23 -19.33 -6.79
C THR A 427 -9.19 -18.20 -7.19
N LEU A 428 -10.17 -18.50 -8.04
CA LEU A 428 -11.14 -17.50 -8.51
C LEU A 428 -12.09 -17.10 -7.38
N ALA A 429 -12.47 -18.04 -6.51
CA ALA A 429 -13.28 -17.74 -5.34
C ALA A 429 -12.54 -16.77 -4.38
N LEU A 430 -11.26 -17.03 -4.11
CA LEU A 430 -10.43 -16.15 -3.29
C LEU A 430 -10.27 -14.76 -3.91
N ARG A 431 -9.93 -14.68 -5.20
CA ARG A 431 -9.76 -13.39 -5.90
C ARG A 431 -11.07 -12.60 -5.99
N ARG A 432 -12.22 -13.29 -6.13
CA ARG A 432 -13.53 -12.64 -6.03
C ARG A 432 -13.80 -12.08 -4.64
N GLN A 433 -13.42 -12.80 -3.58
CA GLN A 433 -13.51 -12.29 -2.22
C GLN A 433 -12.63 -11.04 -2.04
N MET A 434 -11.40 -11.05 -2.57
CA MET A 434 -10.52 -9.88 -2.55
C MET A 434 -11.15 -8.67 -3.26
N ALA A 435 -11.74 -8.87 -4.45
CA ALA A 435 -12.47 -7.83 -5.16
C ALA A 435 -13.63 -7.27 -4.33
N HIS A 436 -14.39 -8.15 -3.68
CA HIS A 436 -15.50 -7.73 -2.81
C HIS A 436 -15.02 -6.93 -1.59
N GLU A 437 -13.94 -7.34 -0.92
CA GLU A 437 -13.37 -6.64 0.23
C GLU A 437 -12.77 -5.27 -0.16
N LEU A 438 -12.11 -5.19 -1.31
CA LEU A 438 -11.60 -3.93 -1.88
C LEU A 438 -12.73 -2.93 -2.14
N LEU A 439 -13.73 -3.33 -2.94
CA LEU A 439 -14.80 -2.42 -3.36
C LEU A 439 -15.67 -1.98 -2.18
N ASN A 440 -15.95 -2.87 -1.22
CA ASN A 440 -16.68 -2.48 -0.01
C ASN A 440 -15.86 -1.56 0.90
N GLY A 441 -14.53 -1.73 0.92
CA GLY A 441 -13.59 -0.82 1.58
C GLY A 441 -13.67 0.61 1.02
N GLU A 442 -13.52 0.74 -0.29
CA GLU A 442 -13.61 2.01 -1.01
C GLU A 442 -15.01 2.64 -0.89
N LEU A 443 -16.07 1.84 -1.00
CA LEU A 443 -17.46 2.30 -0.80
C LEU A 443 -17.69 2.85 0.61
N ARG A 444 -17.12 2.22 1.65
CA ARG A 444 -17.20 2.72 3.03
C ARG A 444 -16.55 4.10 3.14
N VAL A 445 -15.38 4.28 2.53
CA VAL A 445 -14.69 5.57 2.49
C VAL A 445 -15.56 6.62 1.79
N LEU A 446 -16.11 6.33 0.62
CA LEU A 446 -16.99 7.23 -0.12
C LEU A 446 -18.23 7.63 0.68
N LYS A 447 -18.89 6.68 1.34
CA LYS A 447 -20.06 6.93 2.20
C LYS A 447 -19.71 7.85 3.38
N SER A 448 -18.56 7.64 4.02
CA SER A 448 -18.08 8.52 5.09
C SER A 448 -17.82 9.95 4.60
N ALA A 449 -17.25 10.09 3.39
CA ALA A 449 -16.99 11.39 2.78
C ALA A 449 -18.29 12.11 2.41
N SER A 450 -19.27 11.41 1.81
CA SER A 450 -20.59 11.95 1.48
C SER A 450 -21.32 12.43 2.75
N ALA A 451 -21.28 11.66 3.84
CA ALA A 451 -21.87 12.05 5.12
C ALA A 451 -21.21 13.32 5.70
N TRP A 452 -19.87 13.39 5.67
CA TRP A 452 -19.14 14.58 6.12
C TRP A 452 -19.49 15.82 5.29
N LEU A 453 -19.50 15.69 3.95
CA LEU A 453 -19.85 16.77 3.03
C LEU A 453 -21.26 17.31 3.28
N LYS A 454 -22.25 16.42 3.45
CA LYS A 454 -23.63 16.81 3.77
C LYS A 454 -23.71 17.56 5.09
N ASN A 455 -23.05 17.05 6.14
CA ASN A 455 -23.03 17.71 7.45
C ASN A 455 -22.36 19.09 7.40
N TYR A 456 -21.26 19.22 6.64
CA TYR A 456 -20.58 20.50 6.43
C TYR A 456 -21.52 21.53 5.81
N CYS A 457 -22.23 21.18 4.73
CA CYS A 457 -23.20 22.08 4.11
C CYS A 457 -24.36 22.44 5.05
N THR A 458 -24.95 21.48 5.78
CA THR A 458 -26.02 21.75 6.74
C THR A 458 -25.59 22.71 7.85
N THR A 459 -24.35 22.56 8.33
CA THR A 459 -23.79 23.42 9.38
C THR A 459 -23.62 24.86 8.86
N LEU A 460 -23.11 25.02 7.63
CA LEU A 460 -22.98 26.33 7.00
C LEU A 460 -24.34 27.02 6.78
N THR A 461 -25.37 26.28 6.36
CA THR A 461 -26.72 26.81 6.22
C THR A 461 -27.28 27.31 7.55
N THR A 462 -27.03 26.58 8.64
CA THR A 462 -27.47 26.96 9.99
C THR A 462 -26.79 28.25 10.44
N ILE A 463 -25.47 28.36 10.26
CA ILE A 463 -24.71 29.57 10.60
C ILE A 463 -25.19 30.77 9.76
N GLY A 464 -25.41 30.57 8.45
CA GLY A 464 -25.90 31.60 7.55
C GLY A 464 -27.34 32.07 7.82
N SER A 465 -28.13 31.29 8.56
CA SER A 465 -29.48 31.68 9.02
C SER A 465 -29.49 32.48 10.33
N HIS A 466 -28.35 32.53 11.04
CA HIS A 466 -28.17 33.23 12.31
C HIS A 466 -27.33 34.51 12.20
N LEU A 467 -26.82 34.82 11.01
CA LEU A 467 -26.15 36.06 10.61
C LEU A 467 -27.10 36.85 9.70
#